data_AF-A0A851TMV2-F1
#
_entry.id   AF-A0A851TMV2-F1
#
_cell.length_a   1.000
_cell.length_b   1.000
_cell.length_c   1.000
_cell.angle_alpha   90.00
_cell.angle_beta   90.00
_cell.angle_gamma   90.00
#
_symmetry.space_group_name_H-M   'P 1'
#
loop_
_entity.id
_entity.type
_entity.pdbx_description
1 polymer ?
#
loop_
_entity_poly.entity_id
_entity_poly.type
_entity_poly.pdbx_seq_one_letter_code
_entity_poly.pdbx_strand_id
1 'polypeptide(L)' 'QHTHYPQFASQEFTGRSHRGPFGDALLEFDASVGHLLQVLEDNGLTNRTLVFFTSDNG' A
#
# COMPACT_ATOMS: atom_id res chain seq x y z
N GLN A 1 3.44 -7.90 0.03
CA GLN A 1 3.86 -8.49 1.32
C GLN A 1 4.07 -7.35 2.29
N HIS A 2 3.60 -7.49 3.53
CA HIS A 2 3.58 -6.41 4.52
C HIS A 2 4.86 -6.31 5.35
N THR A 3 4.96 -5.15 6.01
CA THR A 3 5.99 -4.46 6.81
C THR A 3 6.68 -5.26 7.93
N HIS A 4 6.93 -6.56 7.75
CA HIS A 4 7.77 -7.37 8.63
C HIS A 4 9.15 -7.57 8.01
N TYR A 5 10.21 -7.50 8.83
CA TYR A 5 11.60 -7.71 8.40
C TYR A 5 11.80 -9.14 7.83
N PRO A 6 12.60 -9.36 6.77
CA PRO A 6 13.36 -8.37 5.97
C PRO A 6 12.43 -7.56 5.04
N GLN A 7 12.72 -6.27 4.89
CA GLN A 7 11.92 -5.37 4.06
C GLN A 7 12.20 -5.66 2.58
N PHE A 8 11.21 -6.25 1.91
CA PHE A 8 11.22 -6.43 0.47
C PHE A 8 10.27 -5.41 -0.15
N ALA A 9 10.84 -4.45 -0.86
CA ALA A 9 10.10 -3.65 -1.83
C ALA A 9 10.39 -4.21 -3.23
N SER A 10 9.41 -4.27 -4.12
CA SER A 10 9.67 -4.65 -5.51
C SER A 10 10.60 -3.63 -6.18
N GLN A 11 11.26 -4.04 -7.28
CA GLN A 11 12.25 -3.21 -7.97
C GLN A 11 11.68 -1.87 -8.44
N GLU A 12 10.37 -1.80 -8.70
CA GLU A 12 9.65 -0.60 -9.10
C GLU A 12 9.64 0.51 -8.03
N PHE A 13 9.61 0.12 -6.75
CA PHE A 13 9.49 1.04 -5.61
C PHE A 13 10.81 1.26 -4.87
N THR A 14 11.84 0.46 -5.16
CA THR A 14 13.17 0.58 -4.53
C THR A 14 13.83 1.92 -4.88
N GLY A 15 14.30 2.66 -3.87
CA GLY A 15 14.98 3.94 -3.98
C GLY A 15 14.07 5.11 -4.39
N ARG A 16 12.74 4.93 -4.36
CA ARG A 16 11.77 5.94 -4.79
C ARG A 16 11.31 6.86 -3.67
N SER A 17 11.43 6.43 -2.42
CA SER A 17 11.04 7.23 -1.27
C SER A 17 12.23 7.99 -0.67
N HIS A 18 11.94 9.13 -0.05
CA HIS A 18 12.91 9.89 0.73
C HIS A 18 13.22 9.26 2.10
N ARG A 19 12.58 8.13 2.46
CA ARG A 19 12.70 7.47 3.77
C ARG A 19 13.39 6.11 3.69
N GLY A 20 14.17 5.88 2.62
CA GLY A 20 14.93 4.65 2.43
C GLY A 20 14.04 3.39 2.31
N PRO A 21 14.57 2.19 2.57
CA PRO A 21 13.86 0.93 2.32
C PRO A 21 12.48 0.81 3.00
N PHE A 22 12.32 1.40 4.18
CA PHE A 22 11.03 1.45 4.85
C PHE A 22 10.02 2.31 4.10
N GLY A 23 10.45 3.47 3.60
CA GLY A 23 9.60 4.33 2.79
C GLY A 23 9.25 3.69 1.45
N ASP A 24 10.15 2.88 0.88
CA ASP A 24 9.91 2.17 -0.38
C ASP A 24 8.85 1.09 -0.18
N ALA A 25 8.94 0.33 0.92
CA ALA A 25 7.91 -0.65 1.29
C ALA A 25 6.55 0.02 1.59
N LEU A 26 6.56 1.19 2.24
CA LEU A 26 5.35 1.96 2.51
C LEU A 26 4.73 2.50 1.22
N LEU A 27 5.55 2.96 0.27
CA LEU A 27 5.10 3.46 -1.02
C LEU A 27 4.47 2.34 -1.87
N GLU A 28 5.06 1.15 -1.87
CA GLU A 28 4.48 -0.02 -2.54
C GLU A 28 3.14 -0.43 -1.90
N PHE A 29 3.05 -0.36 -0.57
CA PHE A 29 1.81 -0.63 0.15
C PHE A 29 0.72 0.38 -0.21
N ASP A 30 1.05 1.67 -0.23
CA ASP A 30 0.13 2.76 -0.63
C ASP A 30 -0.38 2.56 -2.07
N ALA A 31 0.52 2.25 -3.01
CA ALA A 31 0.15 1.95 -4.40
C ALA A 31 -0.81 0.75 -4.51
N SER A 32 -0.59 -0.29 -3.71
CA SER A 32 -1.45 -1.47 -3.66
C SER A 32 -2.86 -1.13 -3.15
N VAL A 33 -2.96 -0.30 -2.12
CA VAL A 33 -4.25 0.21 -1.62
C VAL A 33 -4.94 1.07 -2.67
N GLY A 34 -4.21 1.94 -3.35
CA GLY A 34 -4.72 2.74 -4.46
C GLY A 34 -5.35 1.89 -5.55
N HIS A 35 -4.71 0.78 -5.92
CA HIS A 35 -5.26 -0.16 -6.91
C HIS A 35 -6.58 -0.80 -6.44
N LEU A 36 -6.69 -1.18 -5.16
CA LEU A 36 -7.94 -1.72 -4.60
C LEU A 36 -9.07 -0.69 -4.64
N LEU A 37 -8.77 0.57 -4.30
CA LEU A 37 -9.76 1.64 -4.36
C LEU A 37 -10.21 1.93 -5.80
N GLN A 38 -9.29 1.93 -6.77
CA GLN A 38 -9.63 2.08 -8.17
C GLN A 38 -10.56 0.96 -8.66
N VAL A 39 -10.28 -0.29 -8.28
CA VAL A 39 -11.15 -1.42 -8.63
C VAL A 39 -12.56 -1.25 -8.03
N LEU A 40 -12.69 -0.74 -6.81
CA LEU A 40 -14.01 -0.44 -6.22
C LEU A 40 -14.74 0.65 -7.01
N GLU A 41 -14.04 1.68 -7.46
CA GLU A 41 -14.61 2.75 -8.27
C GLU A 41 -15.04 2.27 -9.65
N ASP A 42 -14.18 1.54 -10.37
CA ASP A 42 -14.44 1.02 -11.71
C ASP A 42 -15.65 0.07 -11.75
N ASN A 43 -15.93 -0.61 -10.63
CA ASN A 43 -17.08 -1.50 -10.48
C ASN A 43 -18.31 -0.81 -9.84
N GLY A 44 -18.24 0.49 -9.55
CA GLY A 44 -19.34 1.25 -8.93
C GLY A 44 -19.68 0.82 -7.50
N LEU A 45 -18.73 0.21 -6.79
CA LEU A 45 -18.91 -0.37 -5.45
C LEU A 45 -18.52 0.59 -4.32
N THR A 46 -17.92 1.73 -4.62
CA THR A 46 -17.41 2.70 -3.62
C THR A 46 -18.45 3.08 -2.57
N ASN A 47 -19.71 3.30 -2.95
CA ASN A 47 -20.78 3.70 -2.02
C ASN A 47 -21.40 2.54 -1.22
N ARG A 48 -20.95 1.30 -1.45
CA ARG A 48 -21.48 0.09 -0.80
C ARG A 48 -20.40 -0.72 -0.07
N THR A 49 -19.17 -0.23 -0.07
CA THR A 49 -18.03 -0.89 0.58
C THR A 49 -17.44 0.02 1.64
N LEU A 50 -17.46 -0.43 2.90
CA LEU A 50 -16.71 0.23 3.97
C LEU A 50 -15.24 -0.21 3.91
N VAL A 51 -14.34 0.74 3.72
CA VAL A 51 -12.89 0.53 3.80
C VAL A 51 -12.39 1.06 5.14
N PHE A 52 -11.69 0.22 5.90
CA PHE A 52 -11.07 0.60 7.17
C PHE A 52 -9.59 0.22 7.16
N PHE A 53 -8.72 1.20 7.43
CA PHE A 53 -7.27 1.03 7.44
C PHE A 53 -6.72 1.25 8.86
N THR A 54 -5.84 0.35 9.31
CA THR A 54 -5.17 0.43 10.61
C THR A 54 -3.79 -0.25 10.54
N SER A 55 -2.93 0.09 11.51
CA SER A 55 -1.73 -0.69 11.84
C SER A 55 -2.05 -1.63 13.01
N ASP A 56 -1.27 -2.70 13.17
CA ASP A 56 -1.33 -3.61 14.32
C ASP A 56 -0.67 -3.00 15.56
N ASN A 57 0.46 -2.31 15.37
CA ASN A 57 1.19 -1.56 16.40
C ASN A 57 2.09 -0.46 15.79
N GLY A 58 2.78 0.27 16.66
CA GLY A 58 3.94 1.11 16.30
C GLY A 58 5.25 0.33 16.38
#